data_AF-A0A812KP86-F1
#
_entry.id   AF-A0A812KP86-F1
#
_cell.length_a   1.000
_cell.length_b   1.000
_cell.length_c   1.000
_cell.angle_alpha   90.00
_cell.angle_beta   90.00
_cell.angle_gamma   90.00
#
_symmetry.space_group_name_H-M   'P 1'
#
loop_
_entity.id
_entity.type
_entity.pdbx_description
1 polymer ?
#
loop_
_entity_poly.entity_id
_entity_poly.type
_entity_poly.pdbx_seq_one_letter_code
_entity_poly.pdbx_strand_id
1 'polypeptide(L)'
;ASAASPMAPRKKGKAQSKGDVVMTPVGKDAKVKKTINKSRRRKAAAQTPAKAVPESRKQRRKRVADSAVAGSEGEEELRRRQAEEWKAMKAKVAALKRERQKLPTRGSKEKRQAMNQDIRRLQEDMQVRHVAEQRAAGLEVTTKDDMEL
;
A
#
# COMPACT_ATOMS: atom_id res chain seq x y z
N ALA A 1 -19.47 -47.78 -11.21
CA ALA A 1 -18.21 -48.53 -11.06
C ALA A 1 -17.04 -47.61 -11.37
N SER A 2 -15.97 -47.69 -10.56
CA SER A 2 -14.56 -47.26 -10.71
C SER A 2 -14.17 -46.29 -11.84
N ALA A 3 -13.29 -45.31 -11.65
CA ALA A 3 -12.07 -45.39 -10.84
C ALA A 3 -11.59 -44.02 -10.34
N ALA A 4 -11.18 -44.00 -9.06
CA ALA A 4 -10.31 -42.99 -8.49
C ALA A 4 -8.86 -43.20 -8.99
N SER A 5 -8.11 -42.11 -9.17
CA SER A 5 -6.64 -42.16 -9.24
C SER A 5 -6.04 -41.36 -8.08
N PRO A 6 -5.29 -42.00 -7.17
CA PRO A 6 -4.58 -41.34 -6.08
C PRO A 6 -3.18 -40.91 -6.54
N MET A 7 -2.83 -39.62 -6.37
CA MET A 7 -1.46 -39.14 -6.59
C MET A 7 -0.77 -38.81 -5.25
N ALA A 8 0.43 -39.37 -5.13
CA ALA A 8 1.23 -39.66 -3.94
C ALA A 8 1.70 -38.46 -3.07
N PRO A 9 2.11 -38.73 -1.81
CA PRO A 9 2.64 -37.72 -0.88
C PRO A 9 4.08 -37.29 -1.20
N ARG A 10 4.37 -35.99 -1.17
CA ARG A 10 5.73 -35.44 -1.32
C ARG A 10 6.49 -35.55 0.00
N LYS A 11 7.58 -36.32 -0.05
CA LYS A 11 8.49 -36.71 1.02
C LYS A 11 9.31 -35.53 1.57
N LYS A 12 9.56 -35.56 2.89
CA LYS A 12 10.38 -34.64 3.69
C LYS A 12 11.84 -34.55 3.19
N GLY A 13 12.37 -33.33 3.11
CA GLY A 13 13.80 -33.05 3.09
C GLY A 13 14.21 -32.35 4.38
N LYS A 14 14.75 -33.12 5.32
CA LYS A 14 15.43 -32.64 6.54
C LYS A 14 16.93 -32.64 6.23
N ALA A 15 17.56 -31.47 6.13
CA ALA A 15 19.01 -31.36 6.09
C ALA A 15 19.48 -30.59 7.33
N GLN A 16 20.00 -31.35 8.29
CA GLN A 16 20.83 -30.87 9.38
C GLN A 16 22.29 -30.94 8.92
N SER A 17 23.04 -29.84 9.06
CA SER A 17 24.48 -29.86 9.36
C SER A 17 24.80 -28.51 10.02
N LYS A 18 25.01 -28.49 11.35
CA LYS A 18 26.31 -28.69 12.02
C LYS A 18 27.36 -27.69 11.54
N GLY A 19 27.22 -26.45 12.03
CA GLY A 19 28.29 -25.48 12.15
C GLY A 19 28.32 -25.02 13.61
N ASP A 20 28.95 -25.83 14.44
CA ASP A 20 29.17 -25.57 15.86
C ASP A 20 30.20 -24.42 15.98
N VAL A 21 29.70 -23.19 16.16
CA VAL A 21 30.55 -22.04 16.43
C VAL A 21 30.80 -22.03 17.93
N VAL A 22 31.97 -22.53 18.31
CA VAL A 22 32.52 -22.47 19.66
C VAL A 22 32.55 -21.00 20.11
N MET A 23 31.63 -20.66 21.00
CA MET A 23 31.59 -19.39 21.72
C MET A 23 32.75 -19.35 22.72
N THR A 24 33.74 -18.49 22.48
CA THR A 24 34.67 -18.06 23.53
C THR A 24 33.98 -17.00 24.41
N PRO A 25 33.95 -17.13 25.74
CA PRO A 25 33.39 -16.10 26.62
C PRO A 25 34.42 -14.97 26.79
N VAL A 26 34.39 -13.98 25.89
CA VAL A 26 35.14 -12.75 26.08
C VAL A 26 34.41 -11.87 27.09
N GLY A 27 35.00 -11.78 28.28
CA GLY A 27 35.01 -10.60 29.16
C GLY A 27 33.68 -9.92 29.45
N LYS A 28 33.13 -10.20 30.63
CA LYS A 28 32.29 -9.22 31.33
C LYS A 28 33.10 -7.93 31.51
N ASP A 29 32.42 -6.80 31.36
CA ASP A 29 32.88 -5.44 31.68
C ASP A 29 33.66 -4.65 30.61
N ALA A 30 33.02 -4.44 29.46
CA ALA A 30 33.16 -3.18 28.73
C ALA A 30 31.78 -2.67 28.32
N LYS A 31 31.11 -1.93 29.23
CA LYS A 31 29.94 -1.09 28.89
C LYS A 31 30.41 0.03 27.95
N VAL A 32 30.57 -0.28 26.66
CA VAL A 32 30.70 0.71 25.61
C VAL A 32 29.34 1.41 25.54
N LYS A 33 29.20 2.53 26.26
CA LYS A 33 28.10 3.48 26.09
C LYS A 33 28.23 4.05 24.67
N LYS A 34 27.60 3.37 23.70
CA LYS A 34 27.38 3.91 22.36
C LYS A 34 26.39 5.07 22.50
N THR A 35 26.88 6.24 22.86
CA THR A 35 26.15 7.50 22.73
C THR A 35 26.10 7.82 21.24
N ILE A 36 25.18 7.16 20.55
CA ILE A 36 24.88 7.41 19.15
C ILE A 36 24.42 8.86 19.07
N ASN A 37 25.26 9.73 18.48
CA ASN A 37 24.99 11.13 18.21
C ASN A 37 23.75 11.29 17.28
N LYS A 38 22.55 11.09 17.84
CA LYS A 38 21.26 11.25 17.15
C LYS A 38 21.02 12.69 16.66
N SER A 39 21.73 13.68 17.22
CA SER A 39 21.56 15.09 16.83
C SER A 39 22.21 15.43 15.48
N ARG A 40 23.34 14.81 15.13
CA ARG A 40 24.07 15.13 13.89
C ARG A 40 23.34 14.64 12.64
N ARG A 41 22.58 13.53 12.74
CA ARG A 41 21.75 13.01 11.64
C ARG A 41 20.57 13.91 11.30
N ARG A 42 20.02 14.67 12.26
CA ARG A 42 18.92 15.62 11.98
C ARG A 42 19.39 16.86 11.24
N LYS A 43 20.61 17.34 11.50
CA LYS A 43 21.15 18.54 10.84
C LYS A 43 21.61 18.30 9.39
N ALA A 44 22.09 17.09 9.07
CA ALA A 44 22.48 16.75 7.70
C ALA A 44 21.29 16.51 6.74
N ALA A 45 20.09 16.28 7.27
CA ALA A 45 18.87 16.12 6.46
C ALA A 45 18.17 17.46 6.12
N ALA A 46 18.67 18.59 6.64
CA ALA A 46 18.05 19.90 6.48
C ALA A 46 18.57 20.69 5.26
N GLN A 47 19.55 20.17 4.51
CA GLN A 47 20.18 20.87 3.38
C GLN A 47 19.97 20.21 2.02
N THR A 48 19.15 19.15 1.93
CA THR A 48 18.69 18.67 0.63
C THR A 48 17.47 19.49 0.17
N PRO A 49 17.40 19.91 -1.10
CA PRO A 49 16.25 20.64 -1.62
C PRO A 49 14.99 19.83 -1.31
N ALA A 50 13.98 20.50 -0.77
CA ALA A 50 12.76 19.94 -0.25
C ALA A 50 12.09 19.00 -1.26
N LYS A 51 12.46 17.71 -1.23
CA LYS A 51 11.64 16.66 -1.80
C LYS A 51 10.32 16.77 -1.07
N ALA A 52 9.27 17.16 -1.81
CA ALA A 52 7.92 17.37 -1.30
C ALA A 52 7.63 16.31 -0.24
N VAL A 53 7.51 16.76 1.02
CA VAL A 53 7.24 15.86 2.13
C VAL A 53 5.96 15.11 1.77
N PRO A 54 5.98 13.77 1.76
CA PRO A 54 4.79 13.01 1.43
C PRO A 54 3.68 13.42 2.40
N GLU A 55 2.63 14.00 1.85
CA GLU A 55 1.48 14.46 2.63
C GLU A 55 0.92 13.31 3.48
N SER A 56 0.51 13.64 4.71
CA SER A 56 -0.22 12.69 5.56
C SER A 56 -1.48 12.17 4.87
N ARG A 57 -1.70 10.86 4.92
CA ARG A 57 -2.89 10.19 4.35
C ARG A 57 -4.20 10.85 4.80
N LYS A 58 -4.29 11.29 6.06
CA LYS A 58 -5.47 11.98 6.60
C LYS A 58 -5.72 13.32 5.92
N GLN A 59 -4.68 14.13 5.77
CA GLN A 59 -4.78 15.45 5.14
C GLN A 59 -5.16 15.33 3.67
N ARG A 60 -4.60 14.33 2.97
CA ARG A 60 -4.95 14.05 1.57
C ARG A 60 -6.42 13.67 1.43
N ARG A 61 -6.89 12.73 2.26
CA ARG A 61 -8.31 12.32 2.25
C ARG A 61 -9.24 13.48 2.52
N LYS A 62 -8.89 14.35 3.47
CA LYS A 62 -9.64 15.58 3.75
C LYS A 62 -9.70 16.47 2.50
N ARG A 63 -8.56 16.77 1.87
CA ARG A 63 -8.52 17.57 0.64
C ARG A 63 -9.36 16.99 -0.50
N VAL A 64 -9.31 15.66 -0.67
CA VAL A 64 -10.09 14.98 -1.72
C VAL A 64 -11.59 15.05 -1.41
N ALA A 65 -11.98 14.85 -0.14
CA ALA A 65 -13.36 15.00 0.29
C ALA A 65 -13.86 16.44 0.17
N ASP A 66 -13.04 17.43 0.55
CA ASP A 66 -13.38 18.86 0.44
C ASP A 66 -13.54 19.29 -1.03
N SER A 67 -12.86 18.61 -1.97
CA SER A 67 -13.03 18.85 -3.42
C SER A 67 -14.27 18.21 -4.04
N ALA A 68 -14.99 17.37 -3.29
CA ALA A 68 -16.23 16.75 -3.76
C ALA A 68 -17.36 17.77 -3.69
N VAL A 69 -17.58 18.48 -4.80
CA VAL A 69 -18.75 19.36 -4.95
C VAL A 69 -19.94 18.49 -5.31
N ALA A 70 -21.02 18.58 -4.51
CA ALA A 70 -22.29 17.99 -4.88
C ALA A 70 -22.82 18.72 -6.13
N GLY A 71 -22.82 18.02 -7.27
CA GLY A 71 -23.64 18.44 -8.40
C GLY A 71 -25.11 18.24 -8.03
N SER A 72 -26.00 19.11 -8.48
CA SER A 72 -27.45 18.96 -8.34
C SER A 72 -28.04 17.82 -9.21
N GLU A 73 -27.19 16.86 -9.61
CA GLU A 73 -27.55 15.71 -10.45
C GLU A 73 -28.42 14.73 -9.65
N GLY A 74 -29.37 14.06 -10.32
CA GLY A 74 -30.19 13.05 -9.68
C GLY A 74 -29.36 11.85 -9.20
N GLU A 75 -29.84 11.10 -8.20
CA GLU A 75 -29.10 9.96 -7.62
C GLU A 75 -28.67 8.92 -8.68
N GLU A 76 -29.52 8.67 -9.67
CA GLU A 76 -29.23 7.72 -10.75
C GLU A 76 -28.14 8.23 -11.70
N GLU A 77 -28.15 9.53 -12.00
CA GLU A 77 -27.14 10.18 -12.84
C GLU A 77 -25.78 10.18 -12.14
N LEU A 78 -25.77 10.48 -10.84
CA LEU A 78 -24.57 10.41 -10.00
C LEU A 78 -23.97 9.00 -10.03
N ARG A 79 -24.79 7.96 -9.81
CA ARG A 79 -24.33 6.56 -9.86
C ARG A 79 -23.78 6.18 -11.24
N ARG A 80 -24.44 6.61 -12.32
CA ARG A 80 -23.97 6.34 -13.69
C ARG A 80 -22.61 6.98 -13.94
N ARG A 81 -22.44 8.24 -13.58
CA ARG A 81 -21.16 8.95 -13.67
C ARG A 81 -20.07 8.27 -12.86
N GLN A 82 -20.35 7.93 -11.60
CA GLN A 82 -19.40 7.21 -10.73
C GLN A 82 -18.99 5.86 -11.33
N ALA A 83 -19.92 5.14 -11.98
CA ALA A 83 -19.62 3.88 -12.65
C ALA A 83 -18.69 4.07 -13.87
N GLU A 84 -18.88 5.12 -14.66
CA GLU A 84 -18.00 5.48 -15.77
C GLU A 84 -16.60 5.86 -15.29
N GLU A 85 -16.52 6.69 -14.24
CA GLU A 85 -15.26 7.04 -13.58
C GLU A 85 -14.54 5.80 -13.03
N TRP A 86 -15.28 4.83 -12.47
CA TRP A 86 -14.71 3.55 -12.05
C TRP A 86 -14.16 2.72 -13.19
N LYS A 87 -14.83 2.70 -14.34
CA LYS A 87 -14.33 2.02 -15.55
C LYS A 87 -13.01 2.67 -16.00
N ALA A 88 -12.96 4.00 -16.06
CA ALA A 88 -11.76 4.74 -16.41
C ALA A 88 -10.62 4.51 -15.40
N MET A 89 -10.93 4.51 -14.10
CA MET A 89 -9.99 4.22 -13.03
C MET A 89 -9.42 2.80 -13.14
N LYS A 90 -10.26 1.80 -13.39
CA LYS A 90 -9.83 0.40 -13.62
C LYS A 90 -8.93 0.28 -14.85
N ALA A 91 -9.21 1.00 -15.93
CA ALA A 91 -8.35 1.04 -17.11
C ALA A 91 -6.95 1.59 -16.78
N LYS A 92 -6.88 2.69 -16.01
CA LYS A 92 -5.61 3.24 -15.51
C LYS A 92 -4.84 2.26 -14.62
N VAL A 93 -5.53 1.59 -13.69
CA VAL A 93 -4.93 0.55 -12.84
C VAL A 93 -4.40 -0.61 -13.68
N ALA A 94 -5.12 -1.02 -14.73
CA ALA A 94 -4.66 -2.07 -15.64
C ALA A 94 -3.39 -1.65 -16.40
N ALA A 95 -3.32 -0.40 -16.88
CA ALA A 95 -2.11 0.14 -17.52
C ALA A 95 -0.91 0.12 -16.56
N LEU A 96 -1.07 0.63 -15.34
CA LEU A 96 -0.02 0.61 -14.30
C LEU A 96 0.42 -0.81 -13.94
N LYS A 97 -0.51 -1.77 -13.87
CA LYS A 97 -0.18 -3.18 -13.64
C LYS A 97 0.61 -3.79 -14.78
N ARG A 98 0.29 -3.44 -16.04
CA ARG A 98 1.04 -3.88 -17.23
C ARG A 98 2.46 -3.30 -17.21
N GLU A 99 2.62 -2.02 -16.91
CA GLU A 99 3.94 -1.38 -16.76
C GLU A 99 4.77 -2.02 -15.65
N ARG A 100 4.14 -2.30 -14.50
CA ARG A 100 4.79 -2.99 -13.39
C ARG A 100 5.26 -4.39 -13.77
N GLN A 101 4.51 -5.10 -14.60
CA GLN A 101 4.87 -6.43 -15.08
C GLN A 101 6.06 -6.39 -16.04
N LYS A 102 6.19 -5.34 -16.86
CA LYS A 102 7.32 -5.16 -17.80
C LYS A 102 8.66 -4.89 -17.10
N LEU A 103 8.65 -4.42 -15.86
CA LEU A 103 9.88 -4.18 -15.10
C LEU A 103 10.62 -5.49 -14.78
N PRO A 104 11.96 -5.51 -14.73
CA PRO A 104 12.71 -6.71 -14.35
C PRO A 104 12.40 -7.14 -12.91
N THR A 105 12.56 -8.43 -12.60
CA THR A 105 12.33 -8.93 -11.23
C THR A 105 13.44 -8.51 -10.27
N ARG A 106 14.68 -8.43 -10.76
CA ARG A 106 15.85 -7.97 -9.99
C ARG A 106 16.14 -6.49 -10.30
N GLY A 107 16.49 -5.73 -9.27
CA GLY A 107 16.95 -4.33 -9.39
C GLY A 107 15.86 -3.25 -9.46
N SER A 108 14.60 -3.56 -9.76
CA SER A 108 13.54 -2.55 -9.89
C SER A 108 12.55 -2.48 -8.70
N LYS A 109 13.00 -2.85 -7.50
CA LYS A 109 12.14 -2.92 -6.30
C LYS A 109 11.43 -1.60 -6.01
N GLU A 110 12.17 -0.49 -6.05
CA GLU A 110 11.64 0.85 -5.75
C GLU A 110 10.57 1.28 -6.75
N LYS A 111 10.80 1.08 -8.06
CA LYS A 111 9.82 1.40 -9.11
C LYS A 111 8.54 0.57 -8.97
N ARG A 112 8.67 -0.72 -8.69
CA ARG A 112 7.52 -1.61 -8.44
C ARG A 112 6.73 -1.20 -7.20
N GLN A 113 7.43 -0.76 -6.14
CA GLN A 113 6.79 -0.24 -4.93
C GLN A 113 6.08 1.08 -5.18
N ALA A 114 6.68 2.01 -5.92
CA ALA A 114 6.06 3.28 -6.30
C ALA A 114 4.75 3.04 -7.07
N MET A 115 4.79 2.21 -8.13
CA MET A 115 3.58 1.86 -8.89
C MET A 115 2.50 1.21 -8.03
N ASN A 116 2.88 0.34 -7.06
CA ASN A 116 1.92 -0.24 -6.13
C ASN A 116 1.30 0.80 -5.18
N GLN A 117 2.09 1.78 -4.73
CA GLN A 117 1.57 2.90 -3.94
C GLN A 117 0.62 3.75 -4.76
N ASP A 118 0.95 4.03 -6.02
CA ASP A 118 0.11 4.84 -6.90
C ASP A 118 -1.23 4.16 -7.21
N ILE A 119 -1.23 2.84 -7.43
CA ILE A 119 -2.47 2.05 -7.56
C ILE A 119 -3.34 2.19 -6.30
N ARG A 120 -2.74 2.05 -5.11
CA ARG A 120 -3.49 2.18 -3.85
C ARG A 120 -4.02 3.59 -3.65
N ARG A 121 -3.22 4.62 -3.93
CA ARG A 121 -3.63 6.03 -3.83
C ARG A 121 -4.80 6.32 -4.75
N LEU A 122 -4.72 5.90 -6.01
CA LEU A 122 -5.78 6.08 -7.00
C LEU A 122 -7.12 5.47 -6.56
N GLN A 123 -7.07 4.26 -5.99
CA GLN A 123 -8.26 3.58 -5.49
C GLN A 123 -8.84 4.29 -4.25
N GLU A 124 -7.99 4.63 -3.28
CA GLU A 124 -8.41 5.33 -2.05
C GLU A 124 -9.00 6.69 -2.34
N ASP A 125 -8.34 7.49 -3.18
CA ASP A 125 -8.77 8.85 -3.46
C ASP A 125 -10.11 8.84 -4.22
N MET A 126 -10.32 7.87 -5.13
CA MET A 126 -11.61 7.71 -5.80
C MET A 126 -12.72 7.26 -4.85
N GLN A 127 -12.45 6.31 -3.96
CA GLN A 127 -13.41 5.89 -2.94
C GLN A 127 -13.80 7.07 -2.05
N VAL A 128 -12.82 7.84 -1.56
CA VAL A 128 -13.08 8.99 -0.69
C VAL A 128 -13.92 10.05 -1.39
N ARG A 129 -13.63 10.33 -2.67
CA ARG A 129 -14.44 11.27 -3.46
C ARG A 129 -15.88 10.79 -3.61
N HIS A 130 -16.10 9.56 -4.08
CA HIS A 130 -17.46 9.03 -4.30
C HIS A 130 -18.26 8.92 -3.01
N VAL A 131 -17.63 8.52 -1.91
CA VAL A 131 -18.28 8.50 -0.58
C VAL A 131 -18.63 9.91 -0.13
N ALA A 132 -17.76 10.91 -0.36
CA ALA A 132 -18.05 12.30 -0.02
C ALA A 132 -19.21 12.85 -0.87
N GLU A 133 -19.24 12.57 -2.18
CA GLU A 133 -20.34 12.95 -3.07
C GLU A 133 -21.66 12.32 -2.66
N GLN A 134 -21.68 11.02 -2.35
CA GLN A 134 -22.89 10.32 -1.90
C GLN A 134 -23.39 10.88 -0.55
N ARG A 135 -22.48 11.12 0.41
CA ARG A 135 -22.84 11.76 1.68
C ARG A 135 -23.38 13.18 1.49
N ALA A 136 -22.80 13.95 0.57
CA ALA A 136 -23.27 15.30 0.27
C ALA A 136 -24.65 15.29 -0.42
N ALA A 137 -24.96 14.25 -1.20
CA ALA A 137 -26.28 13.99 -1.77
C ALA A 137 -27.29 13.41 -0.76
N GLY A 138 -26.90 13.19 0.50
CA GLY A 138 -27.79 12.63 1.53
C GLY A 138 -28.02 11.12 1.42
N LEU A 139 -27.27 10.42 0.57
CA LEU A 139 -27.34 8.96 0.43
C LEU A 139 -26.58 8.31 1.59
N GLU A 140 -27.23 7.36 2.27
CA GLU A 140 -26.60 6.58 3.34
C GLU A 140 -25.56 5.62 2.73
N VAL A 141 -24.29 5.92 2.99
CA VAL A 141 -23.16 5.12 2.51
C VAL A 141 -22.76 4.12 3.58
N THR A 142 -23.15 2.86 3.42
CA THR A 142 -22.58 1.76 4.21
C THR A 142 -21.13 1.55 3.78
N THR A 143 -20.20 2.08 4.56
CA THR A 143 -18.79 1.83 4.27
C THR A 143 -18.41 0.44 4.78
N LYS A 144 -17.41 -0.18 4.15
CA LYS A 144 -16.94 -1.52 4.56
C LYS A 144 -16.46 -1.56 6.02
N ASP A 145 -16.03 -0.42 6.54
CA ASP A 145 -15.63 -0.24 7.94
C ASP A 145 -16.85 -0.34 8.90
N ASP A 146 -18.07 -0.09 8.43
CA ASP A 146 -19.31 -0.20 9.21
C ASP A 146 -19.87 -1.63 9.23
N MET A 147 -19.42 -2.51 8.32
CA MET A 147 -19.85 -3.92 8.23
C MET A 147 -18.88 -4.92 8.89
N GLU A 148 -17.72 -4.48 9.38
CA GLU A 148 -16.77 -5.32 10.13
C GLU A 148 -16.82 -5.09 11.66
N LEU A 149 -17.85 -4.39 12.15
CA LEU A 149 -18.26 -4.32 13.56
C LEU A 149 -19.35 -5.34 13.86
#